data_AF-X1ALB4-F1
#
_entry.id   AF-X1ALB4-F1
#
_cell.length_a   1.000
_cell.length_b   1.000
_cell.length_c   1.000
_cell.angle_alpha   90.00
_cell.angle_beta   90.00
_cell.angle_gamma   90.00
#
_symmetry.space_group_name_H-M   'P 1'
#
loop_
_entity.id
_entity.type
_entity.pdbx_description
1 polymer ?
#
loop_
_entity_poly.entity_id
_entity_poly.type
_entity_poly.pdbx_seq_one_letter_code
_entity_poly.pdbx_strand_id
1 'polypeptide(L)'
;MTNEMSDEEFVGRMQYFDWVDIYDDKGELKFEPIERYENWQDVIQPDSINIIDYLDPGENSYYIGVLIDQIRQSLNKGIAIIAIQKKMITGTKKDGTKYQIKSDYGTGGQYSEHRARLVVHIEPNELYIKKCKGWHTKNPNGKKYKFQIVQHGAKFHDIREITEEYDYLE
;
A
#
# COMPACT_ATOMS: atom_id res chain seq x y z
N MET A 1 20.06 8.42 3.14
CA MET A 1 18.94 7.47 3.28
C MET A 1 19.39 6.45 4.30
N THR A 2 18.80 6.45 5.48
CA THR A 2 18.98 5.38 6.46
C THR A 2 18.10 4.23 5.98
N ASN A 3 18.63 3.01 5.89
CA ASN A 3 17.80 1.85 5.57
C ASN A 3 16.82 1.65 6.75
N GLU A 4 15.55 2.00 6.56
CA GLU A 4 14.48 1.92 7.58
C GLU A 4 13.96 0.49 7.80
N MET A 5 14.58 -0.51 7.16
CA MET A 5 14.28 -1.94 7.31
C MET A 5 15.58 -2.74 7.30
N SER A 6 16.45 -2.53 8.31
CA SER A 6 17.56 -3.45 8.54
C SER A 6 17.03 -4.84 8.92
N ASP A 7 17.85 -5.89 8.78
CA ASP A 7 17.48 -7.26 9.19
C ASP A 7 16.99 -7.32 10.65
N GLU A 8 17.61 -6.55 11.54
CA GLU A 8 17.21 -6.45 12.95
C GLU A 8 15.82 -5.80 13.12
N GLU A 9 15.54 -4.73 12.37
CA GLU A 9 14.23 -4.07 12.41
C GLU A 9 13.15 -4.98 11.80
N PHE A 10 13.48 -5.70 10.73
CA PHE A 10 12.57 -6.67 10.12
C PHE A 10 12.19 -7.77 11.11
N VAL A 11 13.17 -8.43 11.72
CA VAL A 11 12.94 -9.46 12.76
C VAL A 11 12.15 -8.87 13.94
N GLY A 12 12.53 -7.67 14.38
CA GLY A 12 11.86 -6.95 15.46
C GLY A 12 10.40 -6.60 15.15
N ARG A 13 10.03 -6.40 13.88
CA ARG A 13 8.63 -6.22 13.47
C ARG A 13 7.90 -7.55 13.35
N MET A 14 8.56 -8.57 12.79
CA MET A 14 7.98 -9.90 12.56
C MET A 14 7.53 -10.59 13.85
N GLN A 15 8.19 -10.32 14.99
CA GLN A 15 7.79 -10.92 16.28
C GLN A 15 6.35 -10.58 16.72
N TYR A 16 5.77 -9.51 16.20
CA TYR A 16 4.41 -9.09 16.54
C TYR A 16 3.33 -9.75 15.68
N PHE A 17 3.71 -10.52 14.66
CA PHE A 17 2.80 -11.24 13.77
C PHE A 17 2.41 -12.61 14.34
N ASP A 18 1.92 -12.63 15.59
CA ASP A 18 1.52 -13.85 16.32
C ASP A 18 0.35 -14.64 15.69
N TRP A 19 -0.31 -14.04 14.70
CA TRP A 19 -1.43 -14.60 13.98
C TRP A 19 -1.03 -15.39 12.72
N VAL A 20 0.25 -15.39 12.35
CA VAL A 20 0.78 -16.17 11.23
C VAL A 20 2.15 -16.76 11.57
N ASP A 21 2.33 -18.03 11.25
CA ASP A 21 3.64 -18.65 11.28
C ASP A 21 4.38 -18.33 9.98
N ILE A 22 5.43 -17.52 10.09
CA ILE A 22 6.25 -17.07 8.96
C ILE A 22 7.37 -18.04 8.60
N TYR A 23 7.62 -19.07 9.42
CA TYR A 23 8.65 -20.07 9.18
C TYR A 23 8.03 -21.40 8.77
N ASP A 24 8.71 -22.17 7.93
CA ASP A 24 8.31 -23.52 7.58
C ASP A 24 8.76 -24.56 8.63
N ASP A 25 8.49 -25.84 8.37
CA ASP A 25 8.85 -26.95 9.26
C ASP A 25 10.37 -27.09 9.49
N LYS A 26 11.20 -26.42 8.68
CA LYS A 26 12.66 -26.40 8.78
C LYS A 26 13.19 -25.13 9.45
N GLY A 27 12.31 -24.18 9.78
CA GLY A 27 12.68 -22.89 10.33
C GLY A 27 13.12 -21.87 9.27
N GLU A 28 12.83 -22.10 7.98
CA GLU A 28 13.12 -21.17 6.88
C GLU A 28 11.93 -20.24 6.63
N LEU A 29 12.17 -19.00 6.19
CA LEU A 29 11.07 -18.07 5.88
C LEU A 29 10.20 -18.62 4.74
N LYS A 30 8.87 -18.52 4.90
CA LYS A 30 7.88 -18.89 3.88
C LYS A 30 7.82 -17.91 2.69
N PHE A 31 8.67 -16.88 2.69
CA PHE A 31 8.78 -15.88 1.64
C PHE A 31 10.24 -15.43 1.49
N GLU A 32 10.54 -14.82 0.35
CA GLU A 32 11.88 -14.32 0.02
C GLU A 32 11.89 -12.78 0.13
N PRO A 33 12.60 -12.20 1.12
CA PRO A 33 12.83 -10.76 1.15
C PRO A 33 13.89 -10.38 0.11
N ILE A 34 13.57 -9.42 -0.76
CA ILE A 34 14.46 -8.96 -1.81
C ILE A 34 14.57 -7.43 -1.74
N GLU A 35 15.77 -6.92 -1.51
CA GLU A 35 16.06 -5.49 -1.63
C GLU A 35 16.17 -5.09 -3.11
N ARG A 36 15.48 -4.01 -3.48
CA ARG A 36 15.44 -3.56 -4.88
C ARG A 36 15.19 -2.06 -4.96
N TYR A 37 15.85 -1.42 -5.92
CA TYR A 37 15.77 0.03 -6.17
C TYR A 37 15.38 0.36 -7.61
N GLU A 38 15.59 -0.57 -8.54
CA GLU A 38 15.28 -0.45 -9.95
C GLU A 38 15.02 -1.84 -10.57
N ASN A 39 14.51 -1.88 -11.81
CA ASN A 39 14.25 -3.12 -12.54
C ASN A 39 13.39 -4.14 -11.77
N TRP A 40 12.36 -3.65 -11.09
CA TRP A 40 11.45 -4.43 -10.24
C TRP A 40 10.89 -5.68 -10.93
N GLN A 41 10.66 -5.61 -12.23
CA GLN A 41 10.10 -6.69 -13.04
C GLN A 41 10.99 -7.95 -13.10
N ASP A 42 12.29 -7.82 -12.82
CA ASP A 42 13.27 -8.91 -12.94
C ASP A 42 13.19 -9.91 -11.76
N VAL A 43 12.58 -9.51 -10.65
CA VAL A 43 12.42 -10.33 -9.43
C VAL A 43 10.99 -10.77 -9.19
N ILE A 44 10.07 -10.40 -10.09
CA ILE A 44 8.67 -10.82 -9.99
C ILE A 44 8.57 -12.31 -10.21
N GLN A 45 7.96 -12.99 -9.24
CA GLN A 45 7.57 -14.39 -9.34
C GLN A 45 6.22 -14.47 -10.07
N PRO A 46 6.15 -14.92 -11.33
CA PRO A 46 4.99 -14.72 -12.20
C PRO A 46 3.68 -15.33 -11.69
N ASP A 47 3.77 -16.44 -10.94
CA ASP A 47 2.64 -17.23 -10.46
C ASP A 47 2.39 -17.09 -8.94
N SER A 48 3.13 -16.19 -8.28
CA SER A 48 3.08 -15.99 -6.81
C SER A 48 2.42 -14.67 -6.41
N ILE A 49 2.26 -14.47 -5.10
CA ILE A 49 1.95 -13.15 -4.51
C ILE A 49 3.28 -12.39 -4.38
N ASN A 50 3.36 -11.22 -5.01
CA ASN A 50 4.50 -10.31 -4.93
C ASN A 50 4.09 -9.09 -4.11
N ILE A 51 4.89 -8.71 -3.11
CA ILE A 51 4.65 -7.51 -2.29
C ILE A 51 5.82 -6.55 -2.51
N ILE A 52 5.50 -5.33 -2.95
CA ILE A 52 6.48 -4.26 -3.20
C ILE A 52 6.23 -3.14 -2.19
N ASP A 53 7.13 -3.01 -1.22
CA ASP A 53 7.09 -2.00 -0.15
C ASP A 53 8.41 -1.19 -0.16
N TYR A 54 8.48 -0.01 -0.77
CA TYR A 54 7.47 0.67 -1.59
C TYR A 54 8.03 0.95 -3.00
N LEU A 55 7.13 1.16 -3.98
CA LEU A 55 7.55 1.48 -5.35
C LEU A 55 7.89 2.96 -5.49
N ASP A 56 9.18 3.27 -5.61
CA ASP A 56 9.69 4.61 -5.84
C ASP A 56 10.14 4.80 -7.31
N PRO A 57 9.52 5.71 -8.09
CA PRO A 57 9.98 6.03 -9.44
C PRO A 57 11.21 6.97 -9.46
N GLY A 58 11.77 7.31 -8.31
CA GLY A 58 12.85 8.30 -8.18
C GLY A 58 12.37 9.70 -8.52
N GLU A 59 13.22 10.48 -9.17
CA GLU A 59 12.91 11.89 -9.51
C GLU A 59 11.77 12.03 -10.53
N ASN A 60 11.53 10.99 -11.36
CA ASN A 60 10.60 11.01 -12.47
C ASN A 60 9.27 10.37 -12.11
N SER A 61 8.49 11.03 -11.25
CA SER A 61 7.20 10.51 -10.76
C SER A 61 6.21 10.05 -11.83
N TYR A 62 6.26 10.61 -13.05
CA TYR A 62 5.41 10.19 -14.19
C TYR A 62 5.77 8.79 -14.72
N TYR A 63 6.97 8.29 -14.44
CA TYR A 63 7.46 6.98 -14.89
C TYR A 63 6.84 5.81 -14.13
N ILE A 64 6.19 6.06 -12.99
CA ILE A 64 5.59 5.00 -12.17
C ILE A 64 4.59 4.12 -12.94
N GLY A 65 3.86 4.71 -13.90
CA GLY A 65 2.91 3.97 -14.73
C GLY A 65 3.59 2.92 -15.60
N VAL A 66 4.82 3.21 -16.06
CA VAL A 66 5.65 2.29 -16.84
C VAL A 66 6.14 1.15 -15.95
N LEU A 67 6.63 1.46 -14.74
CA LEU A 67 7.08 0.46 -13.76
C LEU A 67 5.95 -0.52 -13.40
N ILE A 68 4.75 0.01 -13.10
CA ILE A 68 3.57 -0.82 -12.80
C ILE A 68 3.19 -1.68 -14.01
N ASP A 69 3.26 -1.15 -15.23
CA ASP A 69 2.99 -1.92 -16.44
C ASP A 69 4.04 -3.02 -16.68
N GLN A 70 5.32 -2.78 -16.39
CA GLN A 70 6.37 -3.79 -16.48
C GLN A 70 6.16 -4.92 -15.46
N ILE A 71 5.90 -4.58 -14.20
CA ILE A 71 5.54 -5.54 -13.15
C ILE A 71 4.31 -6.36 -13.58
N ARG A 72 3.27 -5.70 -14.08
CA ARG A 72 2.06 -6.39 -14.55
C ARG A 72 2.35 -7.37 -15.69
N GLN A 73 3.24 -7.03 -16.61
CA GLN A 73 3.60 -7.88 -17.75
C GLN A 73 4.43 -9.10 -17.34
N SER A 74 5.18 -9.02 -16.24
CA SER A 74 5.89 -10.17 -15.68
C SER A 74 4.99 -11.16 -14.94
N LEU A 75 3.74 -10.79 -14.63
CA LEU A 75 2.78 -11.70 -13.97
C LEU A 75 2.11 -12.64 -14.98
N ASN A 76 1.82 -13.86 -14.54
CA ASN A 76 1.03 -14.85 -15.26
C ASN A 76 -0.27 -15.17 -14.49
N LYS A 77 -0.20 -16.03 -13.46
CA LYS A 77 -1.35 -16.32 -12.57
C LYS A 77 -1.26 -15.61 -11.23
N GLY A 78 -0.11 -15.01 -10.93
CA GLY A 78 0.17 -14.32 -9.69
C GLY A 78 -0.47 -12.94 -9.59
N ILE A 79 -0.19 -12.27 -8.47
CA ILE A 79 -0.59 -10.88 -8.23
C ILE A 79 0.59 -10.07 -7.71
N ALA A 80 0.51 -8.76 -7.88
CA ALA A 80 1.41 -7.81 -7.25
C ALA A 80 0.62 -6.82 -6.38
N ILE A 81 1.04 -6.67 -5.14
CA ILE A 81 0.57 -5.68 -4.18
C ILE A 81 1.66 -4.62 -4.07
N ILE A 82 1.33 -3.37 -4.43
CA ILE A 82 2.30 -2.30 -4.57
C ILE A 82 1.92 -1.17 -3.61
N ALA A 83 2.79 -0.88 -2.65
CA ALA A 83 2.69 0.31 -1.81
C ALA A 83 3.26 1.51 -2.57
N ILE A 84 2.53 2.63 -2.57
CA ILE A 84 2.92 3.89 -3.22
C ILE A 84 2.64 5.03 -2.25
N GLN A 85 3.62 5.91 -2.06
CA GLN A 85 3.45 7.06 -1.19
C GLN A 85 2.53 8.12 -1.78
N LYS A 86 1.71 8.74 -0.93
CA LYS A 86 0.88 9.89 -1.30
C LYS A 86 1.66 11.18 -1.12
N LYS A 87 1.57 12.09 -2.10
CA LYS A 87 2.20 13.40 -1.97
C LYS A 87 1.49 14.25 -0.93
N MET A 88 2.24 14.77 0.03
CA MET A 88 1.77 15.83 0.92
C MET A 88 2.07 17.19 0.32
N ILE A 89 1.03 17.98 0.06
CA ILE A 89 1.17 19.35 -0.47
C ILE A 89 1.20 20.30 0.72
N THR A 90 2.35 20.92 0.97
CA THR A 90 2.47 21.97 1.99
C THR A 90 2.34 23.33 1.34
N GLY A 91 1.46 24.19 1.88
CA GLY A 91 1.33 25.58 1.49
C GLY A 91 1.41 26.51 2.70
N THR A 92 1.44 27.82 2.45
CA THR A 92 1.47 28.86 3.48
C THR A 92 0.29 29.79 3.28
N LYS A 93 -0.50 30.00 4.33
CA LYS A 93 -1.61 30.96 4.35
C LYS A 93 -1.06 32.39 4.36
N LYS A 94 -1.92 33.37 4.07
CA LYS A 94 -1.56 34.81 4.08
C LYS A 94 -1.05 35.30 5.43
N ASP A 95 -1.47 34.66 6.52
CA ASP A 95 -1.03 34.94 7.90
C ASP A 95 0.31 34.27 8.29
N GLY A 96 0.96 33.57 7.34
CA GLY A 96 2.22 32.85 7.57
C GLY A 96 2.05 31.41 8.09
N THR A 97 0.83 30.97 8.38
CA THR A 97 0.58 29.61 8.90
C THR A 97 0.72 28.58 7.79
N LYS A 98 1.47 27.50 8.05
CA LYS A 98 1.56 26.37 7.11
C LYS A 98 0.29 25.53 7.15
N TYR A 99 -0.11 25.01 5.99
CA TYR A 99 -1.17 24.01 5.88
C TYR A 99 -0.68 22.84 5.02
N GLN A 100 -1.25 21.67 5.26
CA GLN A 100 -0.96 20.47 4.48
C GLN A 100 -2.24 19.89 3.90
N ILE A 101 -2.21 19.57 2.61
CA ILE A 101 -3.28 18.88 1.91
C ILE A 101 -2.74 17.53 1.45
N LYS A 102 -3.47 16.47 1.76
CA LYS A 102 -3.17 15.13 1.25
C LYS A 102 -3.57 15.08 -0.22
N SER A 103 -2.67 14.64 -1.08
CA SER A 103 -3.01 14.35 -2.48
C SER A 103 -4.07 13.25 -2.53
N ASP A 104 -5.05 13.39 -3.43
CA ASP A 104 -6.00 12.31 -3.75
C ASP A 104 -5.35 11.15 -4.52
N TYR A 105 -4.09 11.29 -4.92
CA TYR A 105 -3.37 10.28 -5.68
C TYR A 105 -2.04 9.95 -5.01
N GLY A 106 -1.60 8.70 -5.19
CA GLY A 106 -0.21 8.31 -4.97
C GLY A 106 0.75 9.03 -5.93
N THR A 107 2.05 8.85 -5.71
CA THR A 107 3.10 9.30 -6.63
C THR A 107 2.77 8.91 -8.07
N GLY A 108 2.98 9.85 -9.01
CA GLY A 108 2.63 9.70 -10.43
C GLY A 108 1.15 9.87 -10.77
N GLY A 109 0.30 10.20 -9.80
CA GLY A 109 -1.07 10.66 -10.07
C GLY A 109 -1.95 9.57 -10.67
N GLN A 110 -2.81 9.95 -11.62
CA GLN A 110 -3.74 9.04 -12.28
C GLN A 110 -3.06 7.86 -13.00
N TYR A 111 -1.80 8.00 -13.43
CA TYR A 111 -1.08 6.94 -14.13
C TYR A 111 -0.83 5.72 -13.24
N SER A 112 -0.59 5.93 -11.94
CA SER A 112 -0.46 4.84 -10.97
C SER A 112 -1.77 4.07 -10.81
N GLU A 113 -2.90 4.78 -10.75
CA GLU A 113 -4.21 4.18 -10.51
C GLU A 113 -4.87 3.57 -11.75
N HIS A 114 -4.55 4.04 -12.95
CA HIS A 114 -5.21 3.59 -14.17
C HIS A 114 -4.87 2.14 -14.50
N ARG A 115 -3.67 1.68 -14.14
CA ARG A 115 -3.19 0.33 -14.45
C ARG A 115 -3.66 -0.72 -13.44
N ALA A 116 -3.90 -0.32 -12.19
CA ALA A 116 -4.31 -1.22 -11.11
C ALA A 116 -5.72 -1.81 -11.31
N ARG A 117 -5.94 -3.02 -10.78
CA ARG A 117 -7.27 -3.67 -10.69
C ARG A 117 -8.03 -3.25 -9.43
N LEU A 118 -7.30 -2.99 -8.36
CA LEU A 118 -7.77 -2.50 -7.07
C LEU A 118 -6.83 -1.37 -6.63
N VAL A 119 -7.41 -0.25 -6.20
CA VAL A 119 -6.70 0.88 -5.58
C VAL A 119 -7.38 1.15 -4.26
N VAL A 120 -6.60 1.01 -3.20
CA VAL A 120 -7.00 1.29 -1.83
C VAL A 120 -6.16 2.45 -1.33
N HIS A 121 -6.81 3.47 -0.81
CA HIS A 121 -6.13 4.51 -0.04
C HIS A 121 -6.20 4.12 1.43
N ILE A 122 -5.05 4.13 2.08
CA ILE A 122 -4.94 3.89 3.51
C ILE A 122 -4.45 5.17 4.15
N GLU A 123 -5.20 5.65 5.13
CA GLU A 123 -4.90 6.81 5.96
C GLU A 123 -4.94 6.34 7.43
N PRO A 124 -4.43 7.13 8.39
CA PRO A 124 -4.57 6.79 9.80
C PRO A 124 -6.03 6.51 10.17
N ASN A 125 -6.31 5.27 10.57
CA ASN A 125 -7.62 4.75 10.97
C ASN A 125 -8.73 4.76 9.90
N GLU A 126 -8.41 5.04 8.63
CA GLU A 126 -9.39 5.04 7.53
C GLU A 126 -8.82 4.34 6.29
N LEU A 127 -9.65 3.49 5.68
CA LEU A 127 -9.41 2.86 4.39
C LEU A 127 -10.49 3.31 3.42
N TYR A 128 -10.10 3.65 2.20
CA TYR A 128 -11.01 4.05 1.14
C TYR A 128 -10.74 3.26 -0.15
N ILE A 129 -11.79 2.64 -0.70
CA ILE A 129 -11.71 1.92 -1.98
C ILE A 129 -11.91 2.92 -3.12
N LYS A 130 -10.80 3.47 -3.61
CA LYS A 130 -10.78 4.43 -4.72
C LYS A 130 -11.19 3.79 -6.05
N LYS A 131 -10.69 2.58 -6.31
CA LYS A 131 -10.94 1.88 -7.58
C LYS A 131 -10.97 0.37 -7.38
N CYS A 132 -11.94 -0.29 -7.99
CA CYS A 132 -12.07 -1.72 -8.09
C CYS A 132 -12.68 -2.03 -9.45
N LYS A 133 -11.99 -2.84 -10.27
CA LYS A 133 -12.40 -3.19 -11.63
C LYS A 133 -13.11 -4.53 -11.74
N GLY A 134 -13.05 -5.35 -10.69
CA GLY A 134 -13.70 -6.66 -10.64
C GLY A 134 -14.25 -6.90 -9.24
N TRP A 135 -15.56 -7.11 -9.14
CA TRP A 135 -16.25 -7.39 -7.89
C TRP A 135 -17.31 -8.46 -8.13
N HIS A 136 -17.60 -9.26 -7.11
CA HIS A 136 -18.53 -10.38 -7.25
C HIS A 136 -19.98 -10.00 -6.95
N THR A 137 -20.21 -9.20 -5.90
CA THR A 137 -21.55 -8.93 -5.35
C THR A 137 -21.98 -7.48 -5.54
N LYS A 138 -21.46 -6.57 -4.70
CA LYS A 138 -21.74 -5.14 -4.76
C LYS A 138 -20.49 -4.38 -5.18
N ASN A 139 -20.70 -3.31 -5.95
CA ASN A 139 -19.63 -2.40 -6.34
C ASN A 139 -19.01 -1.77 -5.06
N PRO A 140 -17.71 -2.03 -4.77
CA PRO A 140 -17.09 -1.50 -3.56
C PRO A 140 -16.45 -0.13 -3.76
N ASN A 141 -16.44 0.40 -5.00
CA ASN A 141 -15.93 1.74 -5.28
C ASN A 141 -16.66 2.79 -4.43
N GLY A 142 -15.90 3.68 -3.79
CA GLY A 142 -16.47 4.71 -2.93
C GLY A 142 -16.58 4.30 -1.46
N LYS A 143 -16.52 3.01 -1.15
CA LYS A 143 -16.66 2.53 0.23
C LYS A 143 -15.50 2.96 1.11
N LYS A 144 -15.82 3.28 2.35
CA LYS A 144 -14.87 3.65 3.40
C LYS A 144 -15.00 2.72 4.59
N TYR A 145 -13.89 2.50 5.27
CA TYR A 145 -13.81 1.67 6.46
C TYR A 145 -13.00 2.39 7.53
N LYS A 146 -13.46 2.38 8.77
CA LYS A 146 -12.63 2.72 9.93
C LYS A 146 -11.96 1.45 10.47
N PHE A 147 -10.77 1.61 11.03
CA PHE A 147 -10.04 0.55 11.71
C PHE A 147 -9.11 1.16 12.76
N GLN A 148 -8.56 0.32 13.64
CA GLN A 148 -7.45 0.63 14.51
C GLN A 148 -6.22 -0.19 14.13
N ILE A 149 -5.02 0.33 14.36
CA ILE A 149 -3.78 -0.42 14.26
C ILE A 149 -3.33 -0.80 15.67
N VAL A 150 -3.23 -2.10 15.94
CA VAL A 150 -2.84 -2.64 17.26
C VAL A 150 -1.62 -3.56 17.10
N GLN A 151 -1.10 -4.08 18.22
CA GLN A 151 0.07 -4.97 18.24
C GLN A 151 1.26 -4.40 17.46
N HIS A 152 1.66 -3.16 17.77
CA HIS A 152 2.82 -2.49 17.14
C HIS A 152 2.78 -2.41 15.60
N GLY A 153 1.60 -2.42 14.99
CA GLY A 153 1.47 -2.36 13.52
C GLY A 153 1.10 -3.69 12.88
N ALA A 154 1.15 -4.80 13.61
CA ALA A 154 0.95 -6.13 13.02
C ALA A 154 -0.52 -6.48 12.74
N LYS A 155 -1.49 -5.71 13.26
CA LYS A 155 -2.90 -6.06 13.13
C LYS A 155 -3.83 -4.87 12.98
N PHE A 156 -4.73 -4.97 12.00
CA PHE A 156 -5.93 -4.14 11.94
C PHE A 156 -7.01 -4.68 12.90
N HIS A 157 -7.62 -3.81 13.68
CA HIS A 157 -8.66 -4.11 14.65
C HIS A 157 -9.91 -3.26 14.40
N ASP A 158 -11.08 -3.73 14.85
CA ASP A 158 -12.37 -3.03 14.76
C ASP A 158 -12.67 -2.46 13.36
N ILE A 159 -12.53 -3.29 12.33
CA ILE A 159 -12.79 -2.89 10.94
C ILE A 159 -14.30 -2.75 10.73
N ARG A 160 -14.76 -1.54 10.43
CA ARG A 160 -16.18 -1.21 10.23
C ARG A 160 -16.40 -0.34 9.00
N GLU A 161 -17.40 -0.68 8.19
CA GLU A 161 -17.81 0.14 7.05
C GLU A 161 -18.43 1.46 7.55
N ILE A 162 -17.97 2.59 7.02
CA ILE A 162 -18.59 3.89 7.27
C ILE A 162 -19.81 3.99 6.35
N THR A 163 -21.00 3.99 6.94
CA THR A 163 -22.25 4.30 6.25
C THR A 163 -22.64 5.74 6.59
N GLU A 164 -23.07 6.53 5.60
CA GLU A 164 -23.39 7.96 5.77
C GLU A 164 -24.56 8.23 6.75
N GLU A 165 -25.16 7.20 7.36
CA GLU A 165 -26.33 7.32 8.24
C GLU A 165 -26.02 7.71 9.71
N TYR A 166 -24.76 7.86 10.13
CA TYR A 166 -24.45 8.05 11.58
C TYR A 166 -23.52 9.21 11.97
N ASP A 167 -23.14 10.12 11.06
CA ASP A 167 -22.18 11.22 11.41
C ASP A 167 -22.83 12.62 11.49
N TYR A 168 -24.15 12.73 11.71
CA TYR A 168 -24.84 14.01 11.99
C TYR A 168 -25.23 14.23 13.47
N LEU A 169 -24.72 13.41 14.40
CA LEU A 169 -25.02 13.54 15.83
C LEU A 169 -23.75 13.47 16.68
N GLU A 170 -22.87 14.47 16.54
CA GLU A 170 -22.00 14.95 17.63
C GLU A 170 -21.87 16.47 17.57
#